data_AF-A0A943QYT6-F1
#
_entry.id   AF-A0A943QYT6-F1
#
_cell.length_a   1.000
_cell.length_b   1.000
_cell.length_c   1.000
_cell.angle_alpha   90.00
_cell.angle_beta   90.00
_cell.angle_gamma   90.00
#
_symmetry.space_group_name_H-M   'P 1'
#
loop_
_entity.id
_entity.type
_entity.pdbx_description
1 polymer ?
#
loop_
_entity_poly.entity_id
_entity_poly.type
_entity_poly.pdbx_seq_one_letter_code
_entity_poly.pdbx_strand_id
1 'polypeptide(L)' 'ETLRFAKEAGSTFNGVLCGRATWKNGVKPFVEAGETAACDWLKTEGRENIESLNEVIAATASSWHAKVQVNEG' A
#
# COMPACT_ATOMS: atom_id res chain seq x y z
N GLU A 1 11.70 -1.12 -3.10
CA GLU A 1 12.80 -0.26 -3.61
C GLU A 1 12.51 1.23 -3.58
N THR A 2 11.61 1.79 -4.39
CA THR A 2 11.43 3.27 -4.45
C THR A 2 11.20 3.96 -3.10
N LEU A 3 10.37 3.38 -2.22
CA LEU A 3 10.12 3.94 -0.88
C LEU A 3 11.33 3.83 0.06
N ARG A 4 12.12 2.76 -0.07
CA ARG A 4 13.37 2.57 0.69
C ARG A 4 14.40 3.60 0.25
N PHE A 5 14.61 3.74 -1.05
CA PHE A 5 15.48 4.77 -1.62
C PHE A 5 15.06 6.19 -1.21
N ALA A 6 13.76 6.50 -1.25
CA ALA A 6 13.27 7.81 -0.83
C ALA A 6 13.61 8.09 0.64
N LYS A 7 13.47 7.10 1.53
CA LYS A 7 13.85 7.21 2.94
C LYS A 7 15.37 7.41 3.11
N GLU A 8 16.18 6.63 2.41
CA GLU A 8 17.65 6.74 2.43
C GLU A 8 18.13 8.11 1.92
N ALA A 9 17.43 8.69 0.95
CA ALA A 9 17.67 10.05 0.47
C ALA A 9 17.15 11.16 1.40
N GLY A 10 16.61 10.83 2.58
CA GLY A 10 16.14 11.79 3.58
C GLY A 10 14.69 12.25 3.42
N SER A 11 13.89 11.62 2.56
CA SER A 11 12.47 11.95 2.42
C SER A 11 11.68 11.66 3.69
N THR A 12 10.79 12.59 4.06
CA THR A 12 9.86 12.47 5.19
C THR A 12 8.42 12.30 4.69
N PHE A 13 8.23 11.54 3.61
CA PHE A 13 6.89 11.23 3.10
C PHE A 13 6.05 10.52 4.18
N ASN A 14 4.73 10.72 4.14
CA ASN A 14 3.86 10.40 5.27
C ASN A 14 2.95 9.19 5.06
N GLY A 15 3.11 8.49 3.94
CA GLY A 15 2.29 7.37 3.52
C GLY A 15 2.16 7.31 2.01
N VAL A 16 1.30 6.42 1.52
CA VAL A 16 1.02 6.24 0.09
C VAL A 16 -0.48 6.03 -0.14
N LEU A 17 -0.94 6.40 -1.33
CA LEU A 17 -2.24 5.98 -1.88
C LEU A 17 -1.96 5.10 -3.11
N CYS A 18 -1.87 3.79 -2.88
CA CYS A 18 -1.53 2.84 -3.92
C CYS A 18 -2.68 1.85 -4.17
N GLY A 19 -3.29 1.92 -5.37
CA GLY A 19 -4.35 1.01 -5.77
C GLY A 19 -3.88 -0.03 -6.78
N ARG A 20 -3.31 0.42 -7.91
CA ARG A 20 -2.95 -0.47 -9.02
C ARG A 20 -1.85 -1.48 -8.68
N ALA A 21 -0.85 -1.10 -7.88
CA ALA A 21 0.20 -2.05 -7.52
C ALA A 21 -0.34 -3.20 -6.66
N THR A 22 -1.41 -2.96 -5.91
CA THR A 22 -2.01 -3.95 -5.01
C THR A 22 -3.03 -4.84 -5.72
N TRP A 23 -3.86 -4.26 -6.60
CA TRP A 23 -5.09 -4.93 -7.06
C TRP A 23 -5.17 -5.24 -8.56
N LYS A 24 -4.24 -4.73 -9.39
CA LYS A 24 -4.34 -4.84 -10.86
C LYS A 24 -4.48 -6.28 -11.35
N ASN A 25 -3.78 -7.22 -10.73
CA ASN A 25 -3.76 -8.61 -11.18
C ASN A 25 -5.05 -9.36 -10.84
N GLY A 26 -5.87 -8.86 -9.91
CA GLY A 26 -7.20 -9.39 -9.61
C GLY A 26 -8.24 -9.14 -10.69
N VAL A 27 -7.98 -8.25 -11.67
CA VAL A 27 -8.88 -8.02 -12.81
C VAL A 27 -8.94 -9.25 -13.71
N LYS A 28 -7.83 -9.95 -13.93
CA LYS A 28 -7.79 -11.15 -14.78
C LYS A 28 -8.69 -12.29 -14.26
N PRO A 29 -8.56 -12.76 -13.00
CA PRO A 29 -9.45 -13.80 -12.48
C PRO A 29 -10.91 -13.37 -12.44
N PHE A 30 -11.20 -12.07 -12.26
CA PHE A 30 -12.56 -11.56 -12.38
C PHE A 30 -13.14 -11.73 -13.79
N VAL A 31 -12.38 -11.31 -14.81
CA VAL A 31 -12.82 -11.38 -16.22
C VAL A 31 -12.93 -12.83 -16.70
N GLU A 32 -12.02 -13.71 -16.29
CA GLU A 32 -11.94 -15.08 -16.79
C GLU A 32 -12.81 -16.07 -16.01
N ALA A 33 -12.97 -15.87 -14.69
CA ALA A 33 -13.58 -16.86 -13.79
C ALA A 33 -14.62 -16.25 -12.82
N GLY A 34 -14.95 -14.98 -12.97
CA GLY A 34 -16.01 -14.30 -12.22
C GLY A 34 -15.62 -13.87 -10.81
N GLU A 35 -16.63 -13.41 -10.07
CA GLU A 35 -16.46 -12.74 -8.77
C GLU A 35 -15.80 -13.61 -7.71
N THR A 36 -16.17 -14.90 -7.61
CA THR A 36 -15.62 -15.81 -6.61
C THR A 36 -14.11 -15.98 -6.77
N ALA A 37 -13.64 -16.18 -8.01
CA ALA A 37 -12.21 -16.31 -8.31
C ALA A 37 -11.44 -15.02 -7.99
N ALA A 38 -12.03 -13.85 -8.30
CA ALA A 38 -11.45 -12.57 -7.93
C ALA A 38 -11.36 -12.40 -6.41
N CYS A 39 -12.41 -12.78 -5.68
CA CYS A 39 -12.41 -12.73 -4.22
C CYS A 39 -11.37 -13.64 -3.59
N ASP A 40 -11.17 -14.85 -4.14
CA ASP A 40 -10.15 -15.76 -3.63
C ASP A 40 -8.74 -15.25 -3.94
N TRP A 41 -8.53 -14.63 -5.10
CA TRP A 41 -7.27 -13.94 -5.41
C TRP A 41 -7.01 -12.74 -4.46
N LEU A 42 -8.05 -11.97 -4.10
CA LEU A 42 -7.93 -10.88 -3.15
C LEU A 42 -7.53 -11.35 -1.74
N LYS A 43 -8.01 -12.53 -1.32
CA LYS A 43 -7.68 -13.13 -0.02
C LYS A 43 -6.25 -13.71 0.04
N THR A 44 -5.64 -13.98 -1.12
CA THR A 44 -4.29 -14.54 -1.24
C THR A 44 -3.31 -13.48 -1.73
N GLU A 45 -2.99 -13.45 -3.02
CA GLU A 45 -1.98 -12.54 -3.60
C GLU A 45 -2.31 -11.06 -3.34
N GLY A 46 -3.58 -10.67 -3.44
CA GLY A 46 -3.99 -9.29 -3.14
C GLY A 46 -3.67 -8.89 -1.69
N ARG A 47 -3.87 -9.81 -0.75
CA ARG A 47 -3.54 -9.63 0.65
C ARG A 47 -2.02 -9.58 0.88
N GLU A 48 -1.28 -10.49 0.27
CA GLU A 48 0.20 -10.51 0.36
C GLU A 48 0.81 -9.21 -0.18
N ASN A 49 0.25 -8.65 -1.27
CA ASN A 49 0.70 -7.37 -1.83
C ASN A 49 0.51 -6.21 -0.85
N ILE A 50 -0.64 -6.11 -0.17
CA ILE A 50 -0.89 -5.02 0.77
C ILE A 50 -0.11 -5.20 2.07
N GLU A 51 0.05 -6.44 2.56
CA GLU A 51 0.85 -6.74 3.76
C GLU A 51 2.33 -6.40 3.52
N SER A 52 2.90 -6.81 2.38
CA SER A 52 4.27 -6.46 2.00
C SER A 52 4.47 -4.94 1.87
N LEU A 53 3.48 -4.23 1.31
CA LEU A 53 3.53 -2.77 1.24
C LEU A 53 3.47 -2.14 2.64
N ASN A 54 2.61 -2.64 3.52
CA ASN A 54 2.49 -2.14 4.89
C ASN A 54 3.80 -2.27 5.68
N GLU A 55 4.52 -3.38 5.52
CA GLU A 55 5.84 -3.57 6.13
C GLU A 55 6.84 -2.52 5.65
N VAL A 56 6.87 -2.25 4.35
CA VAL A 56 7.74 -1.21 3.79
C VAL A 56 7.34 0.17 4.31
N ILE A 57 6.04 0.49 4.37
CA ILE A 57 5.55 1.77 4.89
C ILE A 57 5.92 1.95 6.35
N ALA A 58 5.76 0.92 7.19
CA ALA A 58 6.16 0.95 8.59
C ALA A 58 7.66 1.25 8.76
N ALA A 59 8.50 0.75 7.86
CA ALA A 59 9.95 0.98 7.90
C ALA A 59 10.41 2.32 7.30
N THR A 60 9.60 2.97 6.45
CA THR A 60 10.07 4.09 5.61
C THR A 60 9.29 5.39 5.78
N ALA A 61 8.00 5.34 6.08
CA ALA A 61 7.19 6.55 6.22
C ALA A 61 7.43 7.27 7.55
N SER A 62 7.04 8.55 7.60
CA SER A 62 7.11 9.39 8.81
C SER A 62 5.71 9.87 9.20
N SER A 63 5.42 9.97 10.50
CA SER A 63 4.10 10.47 10.96
C SER A 63 3.81 11.87 10.40
N TRP A 64 2.59 12.07 9.89
CA TRP A 64 2.13 13.37 9.40
C TRP A 64 1.95 14.39 10.54
N HIS A 65 1.76 13.94 11.78
CA HIS A 65 1.65 14.80 12.96
C HIS A 65 2.87 15.70 13.16
N ALA A 66 4.07 15.26 12.71
CA ALA A 66 5.26 16.10 12.77
C ALA A 66 5.20 17.33 11.84
N LYS A 67 4.24 17.37 10.91
CA LYS A 67 4.08 18.45 9.91
C LYS A 67 2.96 19.42 10.24
N VAL A 68 2.15 19.15 11.26
CA VAL A 68 1.01 20.00 11.63
C VAL A 68 1.00 20.25 13.13
N GLN A 69 0.49 21.40 13.54
CA GLN A 69 0.07 21.61 14.93
C GLN A 69 -1.42 21.28 15.01
N VAL A 70 -1.77 20.22 15.72
CA VAL A 70 -3.18 19.89 15.99
C VAL A 70 -3.62 20.77 17.16
N ASN A 71 -4.42 21.79 16.88
CA ASN A 71 -5.12 22.52 17.93
C ASN A 71 -6.33 21.70 18.35
N GLU A 72 -6.26 21.07 19.51
CA GLU A 72 -7.45 20.53 20.18
C GLU A 72 -8.20 21.73 20.78
N GLY A 73 -9.33 22.07 20.17
CA GLY A 73 -10.18 23.20 20.56
C GLY A 73 -10.97 22.95 21.84
#